data_AF-A0A2U1NV15-F1
#
_entry.id   AF-A0A2U1NV15-F1
#
_cell.length_a   1.000
_cell.length_b   1.000
_cell.length_c   1.000
_cell.angle_alpha   90.00
_cell.angle_beta   90.00
_cell.angle_gamma   90.00
#
_symmetry.space_group_name_H-M   'P 1'
#
loop_
_entity.id
_entity.type
_entity.pdbx_description
1 polymer ?
#
loop_
_entity_poly.entity_id
_entity_poly.type
_entity_poly.pdbx_seq_one_letter_code
_entity_poly.pdbx_strand_id
1 'polypeptide(L)'
;MPYVRHITDDVCSKRKVYSADLENGLGITTRICILIKNMPERKGDRYEAIYSFHLGDYGQISVQGAYLTTEDTYLSITGGTGIFAGAYGQVKLQQLVFPFKLFYTFYLKGLAKDLPAELLVTPSRHPPLWRHHQPLKRLIQGQLVLIILSK
;
A
#
# COMPACT_ATOMS: atom_id res chain seq x y z
N MET A 1 26.30 -2.60 19.59
CA MET A 1 25.71 -3.91 19.21
C MET A 1 24.56 -3.64 18.26
N PRO A 2 24.39 -4.37 17.14
CA PRO A 2 23.22 -4.19 16.28
C PRO A 2 21.96 -4.63 17.04
N TYR A 3 20.91 -3.82 16.96
CA TYR A 3 19.60 -4.13 17.56
C TYR A 3 19.00 -5.35 16.85
N VAL A 4 18.73 -6.41 17.61
CA VAL A 4 18.04 -7.60 17.13
C VAL A 4 16.55 -7.40 17.38
N ARG A 5 15.73 -7.50 16.34
CA ARG A 5 14.27 -7.41 16.47
C ARG A 5 13.70 -8.72 17.02
N HIS A 6 12.72 -8.63 17.92
CA HIS A 6 12.09 -9.77 18.56
C HIS A 6 10.63 -9.97 18.08
N ILE A 7 10.15 -11.20 18.13
CA ILE A 7 8.75 -11.52 17.82
C ILE A 7 7.87 -10.69 18.75
N THR A 8 6.76 -10.15 18.21
CA THR A 8 5.82 -9.22 18.86
C THR A 8 6.24 -7.74 18.93
N ASP A 9 7.42 -7.38 18.45
CA ASP A 9 7.77 -5.96 18.25
C ASP A 9 6.70 -5.29 17.37
N ASP A 10 6.11 -4.20 17.86
CA ASP A 10 5.11 -3.41 17.14
C ASP A 10 5.73 -2.16 16.51
N VAL A 11 5.30 -1.85 15.28
CA VAL A 11 5.70 -0.64 14.58
C VAL A 11 4.46 0.14 14.19
N CYS A 12 4.17 1.17 14.98
CA CYS A 12 3.18 2.18 14.66
C CYS A 12 3.78 3.25 13.75
N SER A 13 3.14 3.57 12.63
CA SER A 13 3.62 4.67 11.78
C SER A 13 2.52 5.36 10.98
N LYS A 14 2.77 6.63 10.67
CA LYS A 14 1.96 7.45 9.76
C LYS A 14 2.78 7.86 8.55
N ARG A 15 2.21 7.78 7.34
CA ARG A 15 2.90 8.20 6.11
C ARG A 15 1.97 8.89 5.15
N LYS A 16 2.52 9.80 4.34
CA LYS A 16 1.76 10.48 3.29
C LYS A 16 1.45 9.54 2.14
N VAL A 17 0.26 9.71 1.58
CA VAL A 17 -0.25 8.99 0.42
C VAL A 17 -0.37 9.97 -0.73
N TYR A 18 0.13 9.55 -1.89
CA TYR A 18 0.09 10.30 -3.13
C TYR A 18 -0.60 9.49 -4.22
N SER A 19 -1.18 10.18 -5.20
CA SER A 19 -1.62 9.60 -6.47
C SER A 19 -0.44 8.94 -7.19
N ALA A 20 -0.73 7.98 -8.07
CA ALA A 20 0.31 7.19 -8.74
C ALA A 20 1.18 8.00 -9.72
N ASP A 21 0.69 9.13 -10.20
CA ASP A 21 1.44 10.11 -11.00
C ASP A 21 2.36 11.02 -10.16
N LEU A 22 2.23 10.98 -8.82
CA LEU A 22 2.91 11.84 -7.84
C LEU A 22 2.52 13.33 -7.88
N GLU A 23 1.45 13.68 -8.59
CA GLU A 23 1.01 15.07 -8.71
C GLU A 23 0.17 15.52 -7.50
N ASN A 24 -0.59 14.61 -6.90
CA ASN A 24 -1.56 14.94 -5.85
C ASN A 24 -1.26 14.22 -4.54
N GLY A 25 -1.23 14.97 -3.43
CA GLY A 25 -1.26 14.41 -2.08
C GLY A 25 -2.69 14.04 -1.69
N LEU A 26 -2.97 12.74 -1.54
CA LEU A 26 -4.33 12.24 -1.32
C LEU A 26 -4.67 12.04 0.16
N GLY A 27 -3.67 11.86 1.02
CA GLY A 27 -3.91 11.74 2.45
C GLY A 27 -2.81 11.02 3.21
N ILE A 28 -3.19 10.14 4.14
CA ILE A 28 -2.25 9.44 5.02
C ILE A 28 -2.59 7.97 5.19
N THR A 29 -1.58 7.17 5.52
CA THR A 29 -1.78 5.85 6.12
C THR A 29 -1.56 5.89 7.63
N THR A 30 -2.32 5.08 8.33
CA THR A 30 -2.07 4.71 9.73
C THR A 30 -1.91 3.20 9.77
N ARG A 31 -0.78 2.72 10.32
CA ARG A 31 -0.49 1.29 10.37
C ARG A 31 0.09 0.83 11.69
N ILE A 32 -0.22 -0.42 12.02
CA ILE A 32 0.49 -1.24 12.99
C ILE A 32 1.03 -2.46 12.24
N CYS A 33 2.32 -2.74 12.41
CA CYS A 33 2.96 -3.97 11.96
C CYS A 33 3.46 -4.73 13.17
N ILE A 34 3.11 -6.01 13.29
CA ILE A 34 3.59 -6.90 14.35
C ILE A 34 4.64 -7.83 13.75
N LEU A 35 5.86 -7.85 14.28
CA LEU A 35 6.90 -8.73 13.78
C LEU A 35 6.54 -10.20 14.06
N ILE A 36 6.42 -10.98 12.99
CA ILE A 36 6.14 -12.42 13.07
C ILE A 36 7.44 -13.23 13.00
N LYS A 37 8.38 -12.81 12.15
CA LYS A 37 9.64 -13.53 11.94
C LYS A 37 10.73 -12.62 11.39
N ASN A 38 11.88 -12.62 12.05
CA ASN A 38 13.13 -12.12 11.47
C ASN A 38 13.70 -13.15 10.47
N MET A 39 14.15 -12.69 9.30
CA MET A 39 14.67 -13.52 8.21
C MET A 39 16.10 -13.08 7.86
N PRO A 40 17.11 -13.44 8.68
CA PRO A 40 18.47 -12.94 8.53
C PRO A 40 19.10 -13.35 7.19
N GLU A 41 18.82 -14.57 6.73
CA GLU A 41 19.30 -15.12 5.44
C GLU A 41 18.87 -14.27 4.24
N ARG A 42 17.71 -13.60 4.35
CA ARG A 42 17.13 -12.75 3.30
C ARG A 42 17.31 -11.26 3.61
N LYS A 43 18.04 -10.91 4.68
CA LYS A 43 18.20 -9.54 5.19
C LYS A 43 16.87 -8.80 5.32
N GLY A 44 15.86 -9.47 5.89
CA GLY A 44 14.53 -8.90 6.00
C GLY A 44 13.68 -9.48 7.10
N ASP A 45 12.40 -9.09 7.10
CA ASP A 45 11.44 -9.42 8.12
C ASP A 45 10.06 -9.73 7.51
N ARG A 46 9.29 -10.55 8.23
CA ARG A 46 7.87 -10.79 7.96
C ARG A 46 7.05 -10.21 9.09
N TYR A 47 6.14 -9.31 8.74
CA TYR A 47 5.16 -8.72 9.65
C TYR A 47 3.75 -9.19 9.32
N GLU A 48 2.89 -9.20 10.34
CA GLU A 48 1.45 -9.10 10.17
C GLU A 48 1.06 -7.63 10.26
N ALA A 49 0.27 -7.16 9.30
CA ALA A 49 0.03 -5.75 9.10
C ALA A 49 -1.47 -5.44 9.08
N ILE A 50 -1.85 -4.41 9.83
CA ILE A 50 -3.21 -3.84 9.82
C ILE A 50 -3.08 -2.36 9.46
N TYR A 51 -3.57 -1.99 8.28
CA TYR A 51 -3.42 -0.64 7.72
C TYR A 51 -4.77 0.01 7.47
N SER A 52 -4.76 1.33 7.47
CA SER A 52 -5.85 2.13 6.93
C SER A 52 -5.31 3.28 6.11
N PHE A 53 -5.91 3.50 4.95
CA PHE A 53 -5.64 4.59 4.02
C PHE A 53 -6.73 5.62 4.18
N HIS A 54 -6.41 6.78 4.73
CA HIS A 54 -7.31 7.91 4.92
C HIS A 54 -7.11 8.88 3.76
N LEU A 55 -8.09 9.00 2.86
CA LEU A 55 -7.99 9.74 1.61
C LEU A 55 -8.83 11.04 1.65
N GLY A 56 -8.78 11.75 2.78
CA GLY A 56 -9.56 12.97 2.98
C GLY A 56 -11.06 12.70 2.90
N ASP A 57 -11.77 13.56 2.17
CA ASP A 57 -13.24 13.52 2.05
C ASP A 57 -13.76 12.31 1.25
N TYR A 58 -12.89 11.59 0.52
CA TYR A 58 -13.27 10.33 -0.13
C TYR A 58 -13.59 9.22 0.87
N GLY A 59 -13.00 9.28 2.07
CA GLY A 59 -13.15 8.27 3.11
C GLY A 59 -11.89 7.41 3.29
N GLN A 60 -12.09 6.19 3.76
CA GLN A 60 -11.01 5.30 4.20
C GLN A 60 -11.11 3.92 3.54
N ILE A 61 -9.96 3.28 3.32
CA ILE A 61 -9.86 1.85 2.98
C ILE A 61 -9.02 1.14 4.05
N SER A 62 -9.51 0.04 4.59
CA SER A 62 -8.77 -0.79 5.56
C SER A 62 -8.28 -2.09 4.92
N VAL A 63 -7.06 -2.49 5.27
CA VAL A 63 -6.44 -3.71 4.76
C VAL A 63 -5.71 -4.47 5.86
N GLN A 64 -5.63 -5.79 5.70
CA GLN A 64 -4.94 -6.68 6.63
C GLN A 64 -4.19 -7.79 5.89
N GLY A 65 -3.00 -8.14 6.36
CA GLY A 65 -2.30 -9.33 5.91
C GLY A 65 -0.78 -9.24 6.06
N ALA A 66 -0.08 -10.12 5.35
CA ALA A 66 1.36 -10.22 5.43
C ALA A 66 2.08 -9.03 4.77
N TYR A 67 3.08 -8.48 5.46
CA TYR A 67 4.03 -7.52 4.92
C TYR A 67 5.45 -8.08 5.01
N LEU A 68 6.06 -8.36 3.87
CA LEU A 68 7.43 -8.86 3.78
C LEU A 68 8.34 -7.74 3.27
N THR A 69 9.46 -7.53 3.95
CA THR A 69 10.41 -6.46 3.57
C THR A 69 11.32 -6.83 2.40
N THR A 70 11.07 -7.94 1.72
CA THR A 70 11.98 -8.52 0.72
C THR A 70 11.28 -8.88 -0.59
N GLU A 71 9.95 -8.88 -0.61
CA GLU A 71 9.16 -9.27 -1.77
C GLU A 71 7.78 -8.61 -1.75
N ASP A 72 7.14 -8.58 -2.92
CA ASP A 72 5.77 -8.10 -3.06
C ASP A 72 4.80 -9.01 -2.31
N THR A 73 3.73 -8.43 -1.77
CA THR A 73 2.70 -9.15 -1.00
C THR A 73 1.30 -8.73 -1.43
N TYR A 74 0.31 -9.56 -1.09
CA TYR A 74 -1.10 -9.19 -1.22
C TYR A 74 -1.72 -9.14 0.17
N LEU A 75 -2.41 -8.05 0.47
CA LEU A 75 -3.20 -7.87 1.68
C LEU A 75 -4.68 -7.90 1.31
N SER A 76 -5.51 -8.40 2.21
CA SER A 76 -6.97 -8.42 2.05
C SER A 76 -7.53 -7.02 2.32
N ILE A 77 -8.45 -6.57 1.47
CA ILE A 77 -9.25 -5.37 1.74
C ILE A 77 -10.41 -5.79 2.65
N THR A 78 -10.44 -5.23 3.86
CA THR A 78 -11.39 -5.63 4.91
C THR A 78 -12.60 -4.71 5.00
N GLY A 79 -12.59 -3.58 4.27
CA GLY A 79 -13.71 -2.65 4.21
C GLY A 79 -13.27 -1.25 3.82
N GLY A 80 -14.24 -0.34 3.79
CA GLY A 80 -14.01 1.08 3.59
C GLY A 80 -15.19 1.95 3.99
N THR A 81 -14.99 3.26 3.96
CA THR A 81 -15.99 4.30 4.25
C THR A 81 -16.07 5.30 3.11
N GLY A 82 -17.08 6.19 3.13
CA GLY A 82 -17.26 7.19 2.08
C GLY A 82 -17.51 6.53 0.71
N ILE A 83 -16.76 6.94 -0.32
CA ILE A 83 -16.87 6.35 -1.66
C ILE A 83 -16.39 4.89 -1.70
N PHE A 84 -15.68 4.44 -0.66
CA PHE A 84 -15.18 3.07 -0.51
C PHE A 84 -16.10 2.19 0.37
N ALA A 85 -17.29 2.68 0.74
CA ALA A 85 -18.26 1.87 1.47
C ALA A 85 -18.59 0.57 0.70
N GLY A 86 -18.50 -0.57 1.38
CA GLY A 86 -18.70 -1.90 0.79
C GLY A 86 -17.49 -2.48 0.05
N ALA A 87 -16.34 -1.79 0.05
CA ALA A 87 -15.14 -2.26 -0.62
C ALA A 87 -14.62 -3.59 -0.04
N TYR A 88 -14.34 -4.54 -0.94
CA TYR A 88 -13.62 -5.79 -0.63
C TYR A 88 -12.68 -6.15 -1.79
N GLY A 89 -11.82 -7.16 -1.59
CA GLY A 89 -10.86 -7.61 -2.58
C GLY A 89 -9.46 -7.73 -1.99
N GLN A 90 -8.45 -7.34 -2.77
CA GLN A 90 -7.05 -7.41 -2.36
C GLN A 90 -6.27 -6.19 -2.82
N VAL A 91 -5.19 -5.87 -2.12
CA VAL A 91 -4.22 -4.86 -2.52
C VAL A 91 -2.85 -5.52 -2.68
N LYS A 92 -2.21 -5.28 -3.82
CA LYS A 92 -0.80 -5.62 -4.01
C LYS A 92 0.05 -4.54 -3.37
N LEU A 93 0.91 -4.92 -2.42
CA LEU A 93 1.95 -4.07 -1.85
C LEU A 93 3.27 -4.42 -2.53
N GLN A 94 3.88 -3.42 -3.15
CA GLN A 94 5.20 -3.52 -3.76
C GLN A 94 6.19 -2.61 -3.06
N GLN A 95 7.36 -3.15 -2.79
CA GLN A 95 8.41 -2.42 -2.10
C GLN A 95 9.40 -1.84 -3.11
N LEU A 96 9.32 -0.54 -3.36
CA LEU A 96 10.21 0.13 -4.30
C LEU A 96 11.59 0.39 -3.68
N VAL A 97 11.60 1.02 -2.50
CA VAL A 97 12.82 1.31 -1.74
C VAL A 97 12.52 1.10 -0.27
N PHE A 98 13.09 0.07 0.34
CA PHE A 98 12.91 -0.17 1.77
C PHE A 98 13.67 0.88 2.61
N PRO A 99 13.12 1.32 3.76
CA PRO A 99 11.72 1.27 4.14
C PRO A 99 10.90 2.45 3.59
N PHE A 100 11.45 3.31 2.72
CA PHE A 100 10.94 4.65 2.44
C PHE A 100 9.82 4.75 1.39
N LYS A 101 9.82 3.92 0.34
CA LYS A 101 8.90 4.01 -0.81
C LYS A 101 8.15 2.70 -1.04
N LEU A 102 6.82 2.77 -0.95
CA LEU A 102 5.91 1.64 -1.17
C LEU A 102 4.89 2.01 -2.24
N PHE A 103 4.53 1.05 -3.07
CA PHE A 103 3.57 1.20 -4.16
C PHE A 103 2.42 0.21 -3.98
N TYR A 104 1.19 0.69 -4.05
CA TYR A 104 -0.01 -0.10 -3.80
C TYR A 104 -0.90 -0.12 -5.03
N THR A 105 -1.37 -1.31 -5.42
CA THR A 105 -2.40 -1.48 -6.44
C THR A 105 -3.60 -2.17 -5.81
N PHE A 106 -4.70 -1.45 -5.65
CA PHE A 106 -5.94 -1.95 -5.08
C PHE A 106 -6.81 -2.53 -6.17
N TYR A 107 -7.30 -3.74 -5.95
CA TYR A 107 -8.27 -4.41 -6.80
C TYR A 107 -9.62 -4.38 -6.07
N LEU A 108 -10.31 -3.24 -6.19
CA LEU A 108 -11.54 -2.97 -5.45
C LEU A 108 -12.74 -3.63 -6.11
N LYS A 109 -13.60 -4.22 -5.27
CA LYS A 109 -14.91 -4.76 -5.63
C LYS A 109 -15.95 -4.26 -4.64
N GLY A 110 -17.23 -4.29 -5.02
CA GLY A 110 -18.34 -3.95 -4.12
C GLY A 110 -18.58 -2.46 -3.91
N LEU A 111 -17.92 -1.59 -4.69
CA LEU A 111 -18.18 -0.16 -4.66
C LEU A 111 -19.58 0.13 -5.21
N ALA A 112 -20.30 1.06 -4.59
CA ALA A 112 -21.63 1.47 -5.03
C ALA A 112 -21.61 2.30 -6.33
N LYS A 113 -20.48 2.95 -6.62
CA LYS A 113 -20.28 3.82 -7.79
C LYS A 113 -18.84 3.67 -8.29
N ASP A 114 -18.62 4.09 -9.53
CA ASP A 114 -17.27 4.22 -10.08
C ASP A 114 -16.44 5.24 -9.30
N LEU A 115 -15.12 5.03 -9.29
CA LEU A 115 -14.18 5.94 -8.66
C LEU A 115 -14.08 7.26 -9.45
N PRO A 116 -13.90 8.40 -8.77
CA PRO A 116 -13.59 9.67 -9.41
C PRO A 116 -12.37 9.55 -10.34
N ALA A 117 -12.42 10.23 -11.49
CA ALA A 117 -11.37 10.14 -12.51
C ALA A 117 -9.98 10.56 -12.00
N GLU A 118 -9.92 11.50 -11.05
CA GLU A 118 -8.67 11.97 -10.43
C GLU A 118 -7.96 10.91 -9.57
N LEU A 119 -8.67 9.83 -9.20
CA LEU A 119 -8.09 8.69 -8.49
C LEU A 119 -7.66 7.57 -9.45
N LEU A 120 -8.06 7.66 -10.72
CA LEU A 120 -7.78 6.68 -11.78
C LEU A 120 -6.67 7.16 -12.71
N VAL A 121 -5.57 7.64 -12.11
CA VAL A 121 -4.42 8.16 -12.86
C VAL A 121 -3.51 7.05 -13.35
N THR A 122 -2.87 7.28 -14.49
CA THR A 122 -1.82 6.36 -14.96
C THR A 122 -0.57 6.58 -14.11
N PRO A 123 0.03 5.53 -13.53
CA PRO A 123 1.24 5.68 -12.73
C PRO A 123 2.36 6.37 -13.52
N SER A 124 3.08 7.29 -12.88
CA SER A 124 4.18 7.97 -13.55
C SER A 124 5.26 6.96 -13.96
N ARG A 125 5.83 7.17 -15.15
CA ARG A 125 6.80 6.25 -15.78
C ARG A 125 8.12 6.14 -15.00
N HIS A 126 8.34 6.95 -13.97
CA HIS A 126 9.59 7.02 -13.20
C HIS A 126 9.33 7.23 -11.71
N PRO A 127 10.07 6.55 -10.81
CA PRO A 127 10.58 7.32 -9.67
C PRO A 127 12.09 7.23 -9.38
N PRO A 128 12.74 6.06 -9.33
CA PRO A 128 13.82 5.76 -10.29
C PRO A 128 14.03 4.25 -10.52
N LEU A 129 13.91 3.79 -11.77
CA LEU A 129 14.23 2.42 -12.21
C LEU A 129 13.35 1.29 -11.61
N TRP A 130 12.13 1.18 -12.14
CA TRP A 130 11.34 -0.05 -12.17
C TRP A 130 12.24 -1.22 -12.63
N ARG A 131 12.67 -2.10 -11.71
CA ARG A 131 13.55 -3.22 -12.06
C ARG A 131 12.76 -4.29 -12.82
N HIS A 132 12.92 -4.22 -14.13
CA HIS A 132 12.57 -5.19 -15.16
C HIS A 132 11.09 -5.62 -15.29
N HIS A 133 10.56 -5.33 -16.48
CA HIS A 133 9.40 -5.92 -17.17
C HIS A 133 7.97 -5.47 -16.80
N GLN A 134 7.46 -4.61 -17.69
CA GLN A 134 6.25 -4.68 -18.53
C GLN A 134 5.41 -3.38 -18.48
N PRO A 135 4.87 -2.92 -19.62
CA PRO A 135 4.11 -1.68 -19.68
C PRO A 135 2.81 -1.86 -18.89
N LEU A 136 2.62 -1.07 -17.83
CA LEU A 136 1.32 -0.87 -17.18
C LEU A 136 0.40 -0.07 -18.13
N LYS A 137 0.01 -0.69 -19.24
CA LYS A 137 -1.13 -0.28 -20.07
C LYS A 137 -2.27 -1.24 -19.77
N ARG A 138 -2.96 -1.02 -18.66
CA ARG A 138 -4.35 -1.45 -18.48
C ARG A 138 -4.90 -0.73 -17.25
N LEU A 139 -5.44 0.47 -17.49
CA LEU A 139 -6.53 0.98 -16.70
C LEU A 139 -7.67 -0.03 -16.86
N ILE A 140 -7.77 -0.99 -15.95
CA ILE A 140 -8.98 -1.79 -15.79
C ILE A 140 -9.83 -0.95 -14.83
N GLN A 141 -10.98 -0.48 -15.28
CA GLN A 141 -11.95 0.22 -14.46
C GLN A 141 -12.08 -0.49 -13.10
N GLY A 142 -11.85 0.24 -12.00
CA GLY A 142 -11.89 -0.30 -10.63
C GLY A 142 -10.54 -0.53 -9.92
N GLN A 143 -9.39 -0.12 -10.50
CA GLN A 143 -8.10 -0.15 -9.81
C GLN A 143 -7.67 1.23 -9.29
N LEU A 144 -7.44 1.33 -7.98
CA LEU A 144 -6.83 2.50 -7.34
C LEU A 144 -5.34 2.22 -7.13
N VAL A 145 -4.48 3.16 -7.53
CA VAL A 145 -3.03 3.02 -7.38
C VAL A 145 -2.49 4.17 -6.54
N LEU A 146 -1.75 3.83 -5.47
CA LEU A 146 -1.26 4.79 -4.49
C LEU A 146 0.24 4.62 -4.23
N ILE A 147 0.93 5.74 -4.02
CA ILE A 147 2.33 5.77 -3.61
C ILE A 147 2.42 6.31 -2.19
N ILE A 148 3.11 5.57 -1.33
CA ILE A 148 3.45 6.03 0.02
C ILE A 148 4.91 6.43 0.07
N LEU A 149 5.16 7.67 0.52
CA LEU A 149 6.50 8.22 0.73
C LEU A 149 6.72 8.50 2.22
N SER A 150 7.83 7.99 2.75
CA SER A 150 8.38 8.44 4.04
C SER A 150 9.28 9.66 3.81
N LYS A 151 9.25 10.62 4.74
CA LYS A 151 10.39 11.54 4.91
C LYS A 151 11.62 10.75 5.32
#